data_AF-A0A4Q6GSS7-F1
#
_entry.id   AF-A0A4Q6GSS7-F1
#
_cell.length_a   1.000
_cell.length_b   1.000
_cell.length_c   1.000
_cell.angle_alpha   90.00
_cell.angle_beta   90.00
_cell.angle_gamma   90.00
#
_symmetry.space_group_name_H-M   'P 1'
#
loop_
_entity.id
_entity.type
_entity.pdbx_description
1 polymer ?
#
loop_
_entity_poly.entity_id
_entity_poly.type
_entity_poly.pdbx_seq_one_letter_code
_entity_poly.pdbx_strand_id
1 'polypeptide(L)'
;MNKAAPWTIEQVAAFEHQVTGVSVSEDNRIFVNFPRWTEDTAVSVAEVGKDGALRPYPDDGWNAWRNARKDELAPAEHWVCVQSIVADGRGSLWVLDPAAPAQAHLISGGAKLVQVDLASDKVVRSIVFDEEAAPQGSY
;
A
#
# COMPACT_ATOMS: atom_id res chain seq x y z
N MET A 1 -0.53 -41.71 17.52
CA MET A 1 -0.91 -40.66 16.55
C MET A 1 -1.07 -39.36 17.32
N ASN A 2 -0.17 -38.38 17.14
CA ASN A 2 -0.29 -37.07 17.79
C ASN A 2 -1.38 -36.26 17.08
N LYS A 3 -2.46 -35.93 17.80
CA LYS A 3 -3.42 -34.91 17.35
C LYS A 3 -2.69 -33.56 17.36
N ALA A 4 -2.60 -32.90 16.20
CA ALA A 4 -2.19 -31.51 16.14
C ALA A 4 -3.12 -30.68 17.05
N ALA A 5 -2.55 -29.70 17.77
CA ALA A 5 -3.34 -28.77 18.58
C ALA A 5 -4.33 -28.01 17.68
N PRO A 6 -5.54 -27.68 18.17
CA PRO A 6 -6.51 -26.94 17.39
C PRO A 6 -5.98 -25.54 17.07
N TRP A 7 -6.12 -25.12 15.81
CA TRP A 7 -5.84 -23.74 15.40
C TRP A 7 -6.83 -22.79 16.07
N THR A 8 -6.36 -21.64 16.56
CA THR A 8 -7.20 -20.57 17.08
C THR A 8 -7.18 -19.38 16.14
N ILE A 9 -8.34 -18.75 15.95
CA ILE A 9 -8.44 -17.47 15.23
C ILE A 9 -8.23 -16.35 16.25
N GLU A 10 -7.38 -15.39 15.90
CA GLU A 10 -7.13 -14.18 16.68
C GLU A 10 -7.46 -12.96 15.81
N GLN A 11 -8.15 -11.99 16.40
CA GLN A 11 -8.34 -10.69 15.76
C GLN A 11 -7.08 -9.84 15.98
N VAL A 12 -6.34 -9.60 14.91
CA VAL A 12 -5.09 -8.81 14.97
C VAL A 12 -5.35 -7.30 14.77
N ALA A 13 -6.33 -6.95 13.93
CA ALA A 13 -6.75 -5.56 13.70
C ALA A 13 -8.18 -5.51 13.17
N ALA A 14 -8.82 -4.35 13.32
CA ALA A 14 -10.12 -4.02 12.73
C ALA A 14 -10.03 -2.62 12.13
N PHE A 15 -10.72 -2.40 11.01
CA PHE A 15 -10.65 -1.15 10.25
C PHE A 15 -12.06 -0.61 10.02
N GLU A 16 -12.24 0.70 10.17
CA GLU A 16 -13.51 1.37 9.84
C GLU A 16 -13.70 1.52 8.33
N HIS A 17 -12.59 1.61 7.59
CA HIS A 17 -12.57 1.70 6.13
C HIS A 17 -12.15 0.38 5.48
N GLN A 18 -12.60 0.16 4.24
CA GLN A 18 -12.26 -1.05 3.50
C GLN A 18 -10.76 -1.10 3.17
N VAL A 19 -10.09 -2.13 3.66
CA VAL A 19 -8.77 -2.56 3.16
C VAL A 19 -8.94 -3.44 1.93
N THR A 20 -8.00 -3.37 0.98
CA THR A 20 -7.98 -4.30 -0.17
C THR A 20 -6.85 -5.32 -0.12
N GLY A 21 -5.86 -5.11 0.73
CA GLY A 21 -4.71 -6.00 0.87
C GLY A 21 -4.24 -6.08 2.31
N VAL A 22 -3.82 -7.29 2.68
CA VAL A 22 -3.06 -7.59 3.89
C VAL A 22 -1.84 -8.39 3.46
N SER A 23 -0.66 -7.99 3.94
CA SER A 23 0.57 -8.74 3.69
C SER A 23 1.35 -8.94 4.98
N VAL A 24 1.98 -10.10 5.12
CA VAL A 24 2.77 -10.46 6.30
C VAL A 24 4.18 -10.80 5.85
N SER A 25 5.17 -10.09 6.39
CA SER A 25 6.57 -10.35 6.14
C SER A 25 7.09 -11.59 6.87
N GLU A 26 8.27 -12.05 6.49
CA GLU A 26 9.02 -13.12 7.13
C GLU A 26 9.30 -12.88 8.63
N ASP A 27 9.35 -11.60 9.04
CA ASP A 27 9.56 -11.19 10.44
C ASP A 27 8.24 -10.86 11.17
N ASN A 28 7.10 -11.29 10.60
CA ASN A 28 5.74 -11.09 11.13
C ASN A 28 5.28 -9.62 11.23
N ARG A 29 5.93 -8.69 10.52
CA ARG A 29 5.37 -7.35 10.29
C ARG A 29 4.16 -7.46 9.38
N ILE A 30 3.07 -6.77 9.72
CA ILE A 30 1.80 -6.83 9.01
C ILE A 30 1.57 -5.49 8.33
N PHE A 31 1.24 -5.52 7.04
CA PHE A 31 0.99 -4.35 6.23
C PHE A 31 -0.41 -4.40 5.65
N VAL A 32 -1.05 -3.24 5.53
CA VAL A 32 -2.36 -3.06 4.92
C VAL A 32 -2.35 -1.88 3.94
N ASN A 33 -3.24 -1.92 2.95
CA ASN A 33 -3.44 -0.79 2.04
C ASN A 33 -4.92 -0.40 1.91
N PHE A 34 -5.13 0.89 1.65
CA PHE A 34 -6.42 1.52 1.48
C PHE A 34 -6.45 2.26 0.13
N PRO A 35 -7.28 1.82 -0.84
CA PRO A 35 -7.42 2.53 -2.10
C PRO A 35 -8.25 3.81 -1.90
N ARG A 36 -7.97 4.85 -2.69
CA ARG A 36 -8.77 6.10 -2.68
C ARG A 36 -9.95 6.03 -3.65
N TRP A 37 -10.91 5.15 -3.37
CA TRP A 37 -12.12 5.00 -4.19
C TRP A 37 -13.21 6.03 -3.89
N THR A 38 -13.57 6.20 -2.62
CA THR A 38 -14.73 7.03 -2.24
C THR A 38 -14.39 8.12 -1.25
N GLU A 39 -13.31 7.97 -0.48
CA GLU A 39 -12.92 8.88 0.58
C GLU A 39 -11.46 9.31 0.41
N ASP A 40 -11.15 10.52 0.87
CA ASP A 40 -9.76 10.99 0.98
C ASP A 40 -9.12 10.37 2.23
N THR A 41 -8.86 9.06 2.16
CA THR A 41 -8.25 8.32 3.26
C THR A 41 -6.86 8.89 3.55
N ALA A 42 -6.61 9.18 4.83
CA ALA A 42 -5.36 9.80 5.27
C ALA A 42 -4.13 8.91 5.03
N VAL A 43 -4.32 7.60 4.94
CA VAL A 43 -3.28 6.59 4.82
C VAL A 43 -3.59 5.67 3.65
N SER A 44 -2.65 5.49 2.73
CA SER A 44 -2.75 4.54 1.62
C SER A 44 -2.06 3.22 1.93
N VAL A 45 -0.93 3.25 2.63
CA VAL A 45 -0.21 2.05 3.07
C VAL A 45 0.18 2.25 4.52
N ALA A 46 -0.07 1.25 5.35
CA ALA A 46 0.34 1.25 6.74
C ALA A 46 0.96 -0.07 7.17
N GLU A 47 1.86 0.01 8.12
CA GLU A 47 2.20 -1.09 9.01
C GLU A 47 1.21 -1.11 10.19
N VAL A 48 0.76 -2.31 10.56
CA VAL A 48 -0.09 -2.56 11.72
C VAL A 48 0.80 -2.85 12.92
N GLY A 49 0.74 -1.97 13.92
CA GLY A 49 1.42 -2.16 15.21
C GLY A 49 0.83 -3.33 16.01
N LYS A 50 1.56 -3.79 17.03
CA LYS A 50 1.11 -4.88 17.93
C LYS A 50 -0.16 -4.55 18.71
N ASP A 51 -0.47 -3.27 18.85
CA ASP A 51 -1.67 -2.71 19.47
C ASP A 51 -2.81 -2.47 18.45
N GLY A 52 -2.61 -2.85 17.18
CA GLY A 52 -3.53 -2.59 16.08
C GLY A 52 -3.43 -1.19 15.49
N ALA A 53 -2.51 -0.34 15.99
CA ALA A 53 -2.35 1.03 15.49
C ALA A 53 -1.78 1.04 14.06
N LEU A 54 -2.35 1.89 13.20
CA LEU A 54 -1.87 2.10 11.84
C LEU A 54 -0.76 3.14 11.81
N ARG A 55 0.40 2.76 11.27
CA ARG A 55 1.52 3.67 11.03
C ARG A 55 1.72 3.84 9.53
N PRO A 56 1.69 5.06 8.99
CA PRO A 56 1.97 5.31 7.58
C PRO A 56 3.30 4.69 7.16
N TYR A 57 3.28 3.99 6.03
CA TYR A 57 4.43 3.23 5.54
C TYR A 57 4.77 3.60 4.08
N PRO A 58 6.07 3.72 3.71
CA PRO A 58 7.24 3.69 4.59
C PRO A 58 7.32 4.86 5.58
N ASP A 59 6.68 5.98 5.23
CA ASP A 59 6.63 7.18 6.05
C ASP A 59 5.40 8.03 5.72
N ASP A 60 5.24 9.12 6.46
CA ASP A 60 4.20 10.13 6.24
C ASP A 60 4.33 10.85 4.89
N GLY A 61 5.56 10.98 4.38
CA GLY A 61 5.86 11.63 3.10
C GLY A 61 5.21 10.88 1.95
N TRP A 62 5.45 9.58 1.82
CA TRP A 62 4.79 8.75 0.82
C TRP A 62 3.27 8.75 0.95
N ASN A 63 2.74 8.88 2.17
CA ASN A 63 1.30 8.97 2.42
C ASN A 63 0.73 10.39 2.28
N ALA A 64 1.52 11.41 1.90
CA ALA A 64 1.09 12.81 1.93
C ALA A 64 0.18 13.23 0.77
N TRP A 65 0.12 12.45 -0.32
CA TRP A 65 -0.69 12.81 -1.48
C TRP A 65 -2.18 12.85 -1.15
N ARG A 66 -2.87 13.87 -1.65
CA ARG A 66 -4.31 14.08 -1.46
C ARG A 66 -4.93 14.50 -2.79
N ASN A 67 -6.16 14.06 -3.05
CA ASN A 67 -6.91 14.47 -4.25
C ASN A 67 -7.00 16.00 -4.35
N ALA A 68 -7.20 16.68 -3.21
CA ALA A 68 -7.31 18.13 -3.14
C ALA A 68 -5.99 18.88 -3.40
N ARG A 69 -4.84 18.19 -3.30
CA ARG A 69 -3.48 18.76 -3.46
C ARG A 69 -2.70 18.04 -4.56
N LYS A 70 -3.41 17.46 -5.53
CA LYS A 70 -2.83 16.61 -6.59
C LYS A 70 -1.77 17.31 -7.44
N ASP A 71 -1.82 18.64 -7.54
CA ASP A 71 -0.91 19.45 -8.33
C ASP A 71 0.30 19.96 -7.50
N GLU A 72 0.33 19.68 -6.19
CA GLU A 72 1.39 20.14 -5.29
C GLU A 72 2.49 19.09 -5.05
N LEU A 73 2.19 17.81 -5.28
CA LEU A 73 3.08 16.69 -4.96
C LEU A 73 3.30 15.80 -6.17
N ALA A 74 4.54 15.34 -6.35
CA ALA A 74 4.90 14.44 -7.44
C ALA A 74 4.24 13.06 -7.23
N PRO A 75 3.32 12.61 -8.11
CA PRO A 75 2.61 11.34 -7.92
C PRO A 75 3.54 10.12 -8.04
N ALA A 76 4.70 10.27 -8.68
CA ALA A 76 5.74 9.24 -8.75
C ALA A 76 6.43 8.95 -7.40
N GLU A 77 6.37 9.91 -6.46
CA GLU A 77 7.06 9.86 -5.16
C GLU A 77 6.09 9.72 -3.98
N HIS A 78 4.80 9.49 -4.27
CA HIS A 78 3.75 9.40 -3.25
C HIS A 78 2.71 8.33 -3.63
N TRP A 79 1.97 7.83 -2.64
CA TRP A 79 0.84 6.93 -2.83
C TRP A 79 -0.39 7.68 -3.31
N VAL A 80 -0.91 7.33 -4.47
CA VAL A 80 -2.09 7.95 -5.10
C VAL A 80 -3.34 7.10 -4.88
N CYS A 81 -3.33 5.83 -5.30
CA CYS A 81 -4.46 4.91 -5.13
C CYS A 81 -3.95 3.46 -5.10
N VAL A 82 -3.23 3.10 -4.03
CA VAL A 82 -2.61 1.78 -3.88
C VAL A 82 -3.66 0.67 -3.89
N GLN A 83 -3.43 -0.37 -4.69
CA GLN A 83 -4.36 -1.48 -4.86
C GLN A 83 -3.85 -2.80 -4.28
N SER A 84 -2.53 -3.00 -4.26
CA SER A 84 -1.93 -4.26 -3.79
C SER A 84 -0.60 -4.03 -3.08
N ILE A 85 -0.35 -4.84 -2.06
CA ILE A 85 0.90 -4.91 -1.30
C ILE A 85 1.30 -6.37 -1.09
N VAL A 86 2.58 -6.68 -1.27
CA VAL A 86 3.12 -8.04 -1.13
C VAL A 86 4.50 -8.01 -0.48
N ALA A 87 4.62 -8.57 0.72
CA ALA A 87 5.90 -8.93 1.30
C ALA A 87 6.42 -10.17 0.56
N ASP A 88 7.63 -10.09 0.01
CA ASP A 88 8.14 -11.13 -0.88
C ASP A 88 8.89 -12.27 -0.17
N GLY A 89 8.97 -12.20 1.16
CA GLY A 89 9.70 -13.15 2.01
C GLY A 89 11.22 -13.06 1.87
N ARG A 90 11.74 -11.98 1.27
CA ARG A 90 13.16 -11.74 1.00
C ARG A 90 13.59 -10.32 1.40
N GLY A 91 12.95 -9.74 2.41
CA GLY A 91 13.27 -8.42 2.93
C GLY A 91 12.62 -7.25 2.20
N SER A 92 11.65 -7.48 1.31
CA SER A 92 10.99 -6.40 0.56
C SER A 92 9.47 -6.44 0.66
N LEU A 93 8.89 -5.24 0.80
CA LEU A 93 7.48 -5.00 0.50
C LEU A 93 7.36 -4.40 -0.90
N TRP A 94 6.58 -5.04 -1.76
CA TRP A 94 6.20 -4.53 -3.07
C TRP A 94 4.84 -3.88 -2.99
N VAL A 95 4.72 -2.66 -3.53
CA VAL A 95 3.50 -1.85 -3.51
C VAL A 95 3.12 -1.51 -4.95
N LEU A 96 1.92 -1.89 -5.38
CA LEU A 96 1.36 -1.56 -6.68
C LEU A 96 0.33 -0.43 -6.54
N ASP A 97 0.60 0.68 -7.23
CA ASP A 97 -0.24 1.88 -7.25
C ASP A 97 -0.66 2.19 -8.69
N PRO A 98 -1.87 1.81 -9.11
CA PRO A 98 -2.42 2.17 -10.42
C PRO A 98 -2.65 3.68 -10.60
N ALA A 99 -2.68 4.45 -9.51
CA ALA A 99 -2.89 5.89 -9.50
C ALA A 99 -4.17 6.37 -10.21
N ALA A 100 -5.24 5.59 -10.17
CA ALA A 100 -6.57 5.95 -10.69
C ALA A 100 -7.58 6.12 -9.54
N PRO A 101 -7.52 7.24 -8.78
CA PRO A 101 -8.46 7.50 -7.69
C PRO A 101 -9.89 7.55 -8.22
N ALA A 102 -10.85 7.11 -7.38
CA ALA A 102 -12.26 6.95 -7.74
C ALA A 102 -12.53 6.06 -8.98
N GLN A 103 -11.59 5.17 -9.33
CA GLN A 103 -11.63 4.34 -10.55
C GLN A 103 -11.82 5.19 -11.81
N ALA A 104 -11.31 6.42 -11.78
CA ALA A 104 -11.49 7.41 -12.83
C ALA A 104 -10.24 7.49 -13.70
N HIS A 105 -9.80 8.71 -14.00
CA HIS A 105 -8.64 8.95 -14.84
C HIS A 105 -7.35 8.62 -14.08
N LEU A 106 -6.38 7.98 -14.76
CA LEU A 106 -5.05 7.82 -14.18
C LEU A 106 -4.43 9.20 -13.98
N ILE A 107 -3.75 9.37 -12.85
CA ILE A 107 -2.87 10.51 -12.62
C ILE A 107 -1.59 10.26 -13.42
N SER A 108 -1.32 11.12 -14.41
CA SER A 108 -0.14 10.99 -15.28
C SER A 108 1.15 10.91 -14.46
N GLY A 109 2.01 9.94 -14.79
CA GLY A 109 3.25 9.63 -14.05
C GLY A 109 3.04 9.03 -12.65
N GLY A 110 1.80 8.70 -12.27
CA GLY A 110 1.47 8.15 -10.96
C GLY A 110 1.48 6.63 -10.91
N ALA A 111 1.15 5.94 -12.01
CA ALA A 111 1.07 4.49 -12.06
C ALA A 111 2.45 3.88 -11.84
N LYS A 112 2.61 3.01 -10.83
CA LYS A 112 3.93 2.53 -10.42
C LYS A 112 3.91 1.23 -9.62
N LEU A 113 5.04 0.53 -9.68
CA LEU A 113 5.42 -0.54 -8.77
C LEU A 113 6.63 -0.10 -7.93
N VAL A 114 6.50 -0.11 -6.62
CA VAL A 114 7.52 0.36 -5.69
C VAL A 114 8.00 -0.77 -4.79
N GLN A 115 9.31 -0.88 -4.63
CA GLN A 115 9.98 -1.78 -3.69
C GLN A 115 10.46 -1.00 -2.48
N VAL A 116 10.01 -1.41 -1.30
CA VAL A 116 10.49 -0.90 -0.02
C VAL A 116 11.33 -1.98 0.66
N ASP A 117 12.56 -1.62 1.04
CA ASP A 117 13.41 -2.47 1.87
C ASP A 117 12.88 -2.48 3.30
N LEU A 118 12.54 -3.66 3.82
CA LEU A 118 11.94 -3.83 5.15
C LEU A 118 12.94 -3.64 6.30
N ALA A 119 14.25 -3.72 6.03
CA ALA A 119 15.26 -3.53 7.07
C ALA A 119 15.45 -2.04 7.41
N SER A 120 15.33 -1.17 6.41
CA SER A 120 15.53 0.27 6.54
C SER A 120 14.25 1.10 6.42
N ASP A 121 13.14 0.49 6.05
CA ASP A 121 11.87 1.15 5.71
C ASP A 121 12.04 2.22 4.63
N LYS A 122 12.92 1.97 3.65
CA LYS A 122 13.21 2.92 2.57
C LYS A 122 12.80 2.38 1.22
N VAL A 123 12.28 3.26 0.38
CA VAL A 123 12.10 2.95 -1.04
C VAL A 123 13.47 2.77 -1.69
N VAL A 124 13.69 1.59 -2.25
CA VAL A 124 14.94 1.24 -2.93
C VAL A 124 14.76 1.15 -4.45
N ARG A 125 13.52 1.06 -4.93
CA ARG A 125 13.19 1.07 -6.35
C ARG A 125 11.78 1.59 -6.57
N SER A 126 11.61 2.47 -7.55
CA SER A 126 10.32 2.87 -8.11
C SER A 126 10.34 2.64 -9.61
N ILE A 127 9.39 1.86 -10.11
CA ILE A 127 9.18 1.60 -11.54
C ILE A 127 7.88 2.29 -11.92
N VAL A 128 7.99 3.45 -12.57
CA VAL A 128 6.84 4.20 -13.09
C VAL A 128 6.46 3.61 -14.44
N PHE A 129 5.15 3.37 -14.63
CA PHE A 129 4.58 2.89 -15.88
C PHE A 129 4.17 4.07 -16.75
N ASP A 130 4.48 4.00 -18.04
CA ASP A 130 3.98 4.94 -19.04
C ASP A 130 2.56 4.56 -19.47
N GLU A 131 1.97 5.39 -20.33
CA GLU A 131 0.60 5.19 -20.84
C GLU A 131 0.49 3.99 -21.81
N GLU A 132 1.60 3.43 -22.29
CA GLU A 132 1.59 2.19 -23.07
C GLU A 132 1.42 0.97 -22.16
N ALA A 133 2.14 0.95 -21.02
CA ALA A 133 2.04 -0.10 -20.02
C ALA A 133 0.79 0.02 -19.12
N ALA A 134 0.36 1.24 -18.81
CA ALA A 134 -0.80 1.57 -18.00
C ALA A 134 -1.72 2.56 -18.75
N PRO A 135 -2.48 2.10 -19.74
CA PRO A 135 -3.32 2.96 -20.56
C PRO A 135 -4.50 3.53 -19.77
N GLN A 136 -5.03 4.64 -20.25
CA GLN A 136 -6.16 5.28 -19.61
C GLN A 136 -7.35 4.33 -19.41
N GLY A 137 -7.85 4.25 -18.17
CA GLY A 137 -8.91 3.32 -17.77
C GLY A 137 -8.42 1.96 -17.25
N SER A 138 -7.11 1.74 -17.16
CA SER A 138 -6.54 0.58 -16.46
C SER A 138 -6.64 0.71 -14.94
N TYR A 139 -6.70 -0.42 -14.24
CA TYR A 139 -6.67 -0.50 -12.79
C TYR A 139 -5.96 -1.76 -12.30
#